data_AF-A0A5N5VZD2-F1
#
_entry.id   AF-A0A5N5VZD2-F1
#
_cell.length_a   1.000
_cell.length_b   1.000
_cell.length_c   1.000
_cell.angle_alpha   90.00
_cell.angle_beta   90.00
_cell.angle_gamma   90.00
#
_symmetry.space_group_name_H-M   'P 1'
#
loop_
_entity.id
_entity.type
_entity.pdbx_description
1 polymer ?
#
loop_
_entity_poly.entity_id
_entity_poly.type
_entity_poly.pdbx_seq_one_letter_code
_entity_poly.pdbx_strand_id
1 'polypeptide(L)'
;MTPRSDPAALLLPEAYAVQRLQVLAGDHDAGPEQMRTYLLRRAVLDDRLAPVMPEPLYDGATYEQDAVETGQRLLDHDRTHHSHRGPVPAGDPRWDFDLLGYVRQEHAVLVREEHDTEEPTRA
;
A
#
# COMPACT_ATOMS: atom_id res chain seq x y z
N MET A 1 -34.71 -4.23 3.11
CA MET A 1 -33.55 -3.82 3.93
C MET A 1 -32.35 -4.56 3.36
N THR A 2 -31.62 -3.96 2.42
CA THR A 2 -30.38 -4.55 1.89
C THR A 2 -29.35 -4.52 3.02
N PRO A 3 -28.62 -5.62 3.29
CA PRO A 3 -27.51 -5.56 4.23
C PRO A 3 -26.53 -4.52 3.68
N ARG A 4 -26.29 -3.48 4.47
CA ARG A 4 -25.25 -2.49 4.17
C ARG A 4 -23.95 -3.27 4.18
N SER A 5 -23.33 -3.46 3.01
CA SER A 5 -22.06 -4.15 2.90
C SER A 5 -21.08 -3.51 3.88
N ASP A 6 -20.53 -4.34 4.76
CA ASP A 6 -19.48 -3.91 5.68
C ASP A 6 -18.30 -3.39 4.85
N PRO A 7 -17.94 -2.09 4.94
CA PRO A 7 -16.87 -1.51 4.14
C PRO A 7 -15.52 -2.18 4.42
N ALA A 8 -15.29 -2.71 5.63
CA ALA A 8 -14.08 -3.47 5.95
C ALA A 8 -14.07 -4.82 5.23
N ALA A 9 -15.22 -5.45 5.02
CA ALA A 9 -15.31 -6.73 4.31
C ALA A 9 -14.90 -6.62 2.84
N LEU A 10 -15.01 -5.43 2.22
CA LEU A 10 -14.54 -5.17 0.86
C LEU A 10 -13.01 -5.19 0.74
N LEU A 11 -12.30 -5.03 1.86
CA LEU A 11 -10.82 -5.01 1.90
C LEU A 11 -10.21 -6.38 2.24
N LEU A 12 -11.01 -7.39 2.56
CA LEU A 12 -10.54 -8.74 2.88
C LEU A 12 -9.67 -9.37 1.77
N PRO A 13 -10.01 -9.25 0.46
CA PRO A 13 -9.14 -9.79 -0.59
C PRO A 13 -7.75 -9.14 -0.60
N GLU A 14 -7.68 -7.82 -0.39
CA GLU A 14 -6.40 -7.09 -0.33
C GLU A 14 -5.62 -7.46 0.93
N ALA A 15 -6.28 -7.58 2.08
CA ALA A 15 -5.66 -8.05 3.32
C ALA A 15 -5.02 -9.44 3.15
N TYR A 16 -5.70 -10.35 2.46
CA TYR A 16 -5.15 -11.67 2.16
C TYR A 16 -3.96 -11.59 1.17
N ALA A 17 -4.05 -10.72 0.15
CA ALA A 17 -2.94 -10.51 -0.78
C ALA A 17 -1.70 -9.95 -0.07
N VAL A 18 -1.87 -8.95 0.80
CA VAL A 18 -0.81 -8.36 1.64
C VAL A 18 -0.20 -9.40 2.58
N GLN A 19 -1.01 -10.26 3.20
CA GLN A 19 -0.50 -11.32 4.07
C GLN A 19 0.41 -12.31 3.32
N ARG A 20 0.04 -12.67 2.08
CA ARG A 20 0.90 -13.52 1.24
C ARG A 20 2.19 -12.79 0.83
N LEU A 21 2.09 -11.52 0.46
CA LEU A 21 3.26 -10.70 0.13
C LEU A 21 4.20 -10.55 1.31
N GLN A 22 3.69 -10.45 2.53
CA GLN A 22 4.53 -10.41 3.74
C GLN A 22 5.39 -11.67 3.87
N VAL A 23 4.81 -12.85 3.63
CA VAL A 23 5.53 -14.12 3.68
C VAL A 23 6.60 -14.17 2.60
N LEU A 24 6.25 -13.77 1.36
CA LEU A 24 7.19 -13.75 0.24
C LEU A 24 8.33 -12.74 0.44
N ALA A 25 8.02 -11.54 0.94
CA ALA A 25 9.01 -10.50 1.22
C ALA A 25 9.93 -10.84 2.41
N GLY A 26 9.48 -11.72 3.31
CA GLY A 26 10.27 -12.22 4.44
C GLY A 26 11.18 -13.39 4.08
N ASP A 27 11.08 -13.94 2.87
CA ASP A 27 11.98 -14.98 2.37
C ASP A 27 13.40 -14.41 2.15
N HIS A 28 14.43 -15.21 2.39
CA HIS A 28 15.83 -14.78 2.24
C HIS A 28 16.18 -14.48 0.79
N ASP A 29 15.49 -15.12 -0.16
CA ASP A 29 15.66 -14.91 -1.59
C ASP A 29 14.79 -13.74 -2.11
N ALA A 30 14.11 -13.01 -1.23
CA ALA A 30 13.23 -11.93 -1.64
C ALA A 30 14.01 -10.75 -2.23
N GLY A 31 13.68 -10.40 -3.48
CA GLY A 31 14.27 -9.25 -4.16
C GLY A 31 13.73 -7.92 -3.62
N PRO A 32 14.45 -6.79 -3.82
CA PRO A 32 14.01 -5.45 -3.40
C PRO A 32 12.58 -5.11 -3.86
N GLU A 33 12.22 -5.47 -5.09
CA GLU A 33 10.88 -5.22 -5.65
C GLU A 33 9.74 -5.93 -4.88
N GLN A 34 9.99 -7.12 -4.32
CA GLN A 34 8.98 -7.84 -3.55
C GLN A 34 8.73 -7.17 -2.21
N MET A 35 9.82 -6.77 -1.52
CA MET A 35 9.73 -5.98 -0.30
C MET A 35 9.01 -4.65 -0.55
N ARG A 36 9.38 -3.95 -1.64
CA ARG A 36 8.73 -2.70 -2.05
C ARG A 36 7.23 -2.88 -2.27
N THR A 37 6.85 -3.89 -3.03
CA THR A 37 5.44 -4.19 -3.33
C THR A 37 4.64 -4.49 -2.06
N TYR A 38 5.23 -5.28 -1.16
CA TYR A 38 4.65 -5.54 0.16
C TYR A 38 4.44 -4.25 0.96
N LEU A 39 5.46 -3.41 1.09
CA LEU A 39 5.37 -2.16 1.85
C LEU A 39 4.31 -1.22 1.28
N LEU A 40 4.24 -1.07 -0.05
CA LEU A 40 3.24 -0.23 -0.70
C LEU A 40 1.82 -0.74 -0.45
N ARG A 41 1.55 -2.02 -0.73
CA ARG A 41 0.20 -2.59 -0.57
C ARG A 41 -0.22 -2.61 0.91
N ARG A 42 0.72 -2.84 1.84
CA ARG A 42 0.45 -2.78 3.27
C ARG A 42 0.06 -1.36 3.72
N ALA A 43 0.85 -0.34 3.37
CA ALA A 43 0.55 1.04 3.74
C ALA A 43 -0.81 1.51 3.19
N VAL A 44 -1.14 1.12 1.95
CA VAL A 44 -2.44 1.42 1.32
C VAL A 44 -3.60 0.73 2.03
N LEU A 45 -3.41 -0.54 2.41
CA LEU A 45 -4.43 -1.29 3.15
C LEU A 45 -4.73 -0.62 4.50
N ASP A 46 -3.69 -0.24 5.25
CA ASP A 46 -3.82 0.39 6.55
C ASP A 46 -4.47 1.79 6.43
N ASP A 47 -4.08 2.62 5.43
CA ASP A 47 -4.72 3.92 5.12
C ASP A 47 -6.22 3.76 4.81
N ARG A 48 -6.60 2.67 4.13
CA ARG A 48 -8.00 2.36 3.78
C ARG A 48 -8.80 1.77 4.94
N LEU A 49 -8.17 1.05 5.85
CA LEU A 49 -8.81 0.47 7.03
C LEU A 49 -9.09 1.53 8.10
N ALA A 50 -8.20 2.52 8.29
CA ALA A 50 -8.33 3.57 9.29
C ALA A 50 -9.74 4.21 9.37
N PRO A 51 -10.39 4.65 8.27
CA PRO A 51 -11.71 5.28 8.34
C PRO A 51 -12.90 4.31 8.43
N VAL A 52 -12.69 2.99 8.25
CA VAL A 52 -13.79 2.01 8.13
C VAL A 52 -13.82 0.98 9.26
N MET A 53 -12.79 0.94 10.10
CA MET A 53 -12.74 0.01 11.22
C MET A 53 -13.63 0.50 12.38
N PRO A 54 -14.55 -0.35 12.88
CA PRO A 54 -15.49 0.05 13.92
C PRO A 54 -14.86 -0.01 15.32
N GLU A 55 -14.89 1.13 16.01
CA GLU A 55 -14.69 1.22 17.46
C GLU A 55 -15.75 0.37 18.21
N PRO A 56 -15.42 -0.25 19.37
CA PRO A 56 -14.18 -0.14 20.15
C PRO A 56 -13.24 -1.35 20.01
N LEU A 57 -13.53 -2.27 19.09
CA LEU A 57 -12.77 -3.53 18.97
C LEU A 57 -11.42 -3.32 18.28
N TYR A 58 -11.34 -2.30 17.42
CA TYR A 58 -10.14 -1.93 16.67
C TYR A 58 -10.08 -0.41 16.60
N ASP A 59 -8.95 0.15 17.05
CA ASP A 59 -8.72 1.59 17.06
C ASP A 59 -8.28 2.04 15.66
N GLY A 60 -9.09 2.87 15.01
CA GLY A 60 -8.78 3.42 13.69
C GLY A 60 -7.45 4.21 13.67
N ALA A 61 -7.08 4.81 14.80
CA ALA A 61 -5.80 5.52 14.94
C ALA A 61 -4.59 4.57 14.88
N THR A 62 -4.77 3.30 15.26
CA THR A 62 -3.71 2.27 15.10
C THR A 62 -3.43 2.02 13.62
N TYR A 63 -4.47 1.91 12.78
CA TYR A 63 -4.29 1.72 11.34
C TYR A 63 -3.70 2.96 10.65
N GLU A 64 -4.09 4.15 11.09
CA GLU A 64 -3.47 5.39 10.59
C GLU A 64 -1.97 5.43 10.91
N GLN A 65 -1.59 5.10 12.15
CA GLN A 65 -0.20 5.02 12.55
C GLN A 65 0.57 3.93 11.77
N ASP A 66 0.00 2.73 11.63
CA ASP A 66 0.60 1.64 10.85
C ASP A 66 0.82 2.02 9.38
N ALA A 67 -0.13 2.77 8.78
CA ALA A 67 0.00 3.29 7.42
C ALA A 67 1.16 4.27 7.29
N VAL A 68 1.31 5.18 8.26
CA VAL A 68 2.41 6.15 8.31
C VAL A 68 3.76 5.46 8.51
N GLU A 69 3.87 4.54 9.47
CA GLU A 69 5.11 3.79 9.73
C GLU A 69 5.53 2.94 8.54
N THR A 70 4.57 2.25 7.91
CA THR A 70 4.83 1.46 6.70
C THR A 70 5.18 2.35 5.52
N GLY A 71 4.52 3.50 5.38
CA GLY A 71 4.82 4.52 4.37
C GLY A 71 6.23 5.07 4.51
N GLN A 72 6.71 5.34 5.73
CA GLN A 72 8.09 5.73 5.99
C GLN A 72 9.08 4.66 5.54
N ARG A 73 8.81 3.39 5.87
CA ARG A 73 9.66 2.26 5.44
C ARG A 73 9.70 2.12 3.91
N LEU A 74 8.59 2.35 3.22
CA LEU A 74 8.55 2.40 1.75
C LEU A 74 9.41 3.53 1.21
N LEU A 75 9.26 4.75 1.76
CA LEU A 75 10.02 5.92 1.33
C LEU A 75 11.53 5.70 1.51
N ASP A 76 11.95 5.17 2.66
CA ASP A 76 13.36 4.86 2.92
C ASP A 76 13.89 3.77 1.98
N HIS A 77 13.07 2.75 1.70
CA HIS A 77 13.39 1.72 0.73
C HIS A 77 13.62 2.33 -0.66
N ASP A 78 12.71 3.19 -1.12
CA ASP A 78 12.79 3.82 -2.44
C ASP A 78 13.91 4.86 -2.55
N ARG A 79 14.26 5.54 -1.45
CA ARG A 79 15.46 6.39 -1.37
C ARG A 79 16.74 5.57 -1.50
N THR A 80 16.78 4.40 -0.85
CA THR A 80 17.96 3.51 -0.83
C THR A 80 18.18 2.82 -2.18
N HIS A 81 17.11 2.34 -2.82
CA HIS A 81 17.18 1.54 -4.04
C HIS A 81 16.85 2.32 -5.31
N HIS A 82 16.49 3.60 -5.19
CA HIS A 82 16.04 4.45 -6.30
C HIS A 82 14.84 3.87 -7.07
N SER A 83 13.95 3.16 -6.38
CA SER A 83 12.86 2.35 -6.95
C SER A 83 11.49 3.02 -7.03
N HIS A 84 11.38 4.33 -6.76
CA HIS A 84 10.14 5.08 -6.93
C HIS A 84 9.62 5.00 -8.37
N ARG A 85 8.29 5.01 -8.53
CA ARG A 85 7.63 4.93 -9.85
C ARG A 85 6.74 6.15 -10.13
N GLY A 86 6.37 6.90 -9.10
CA GLY A 86 5.55 8.09 -9.24
C GLY A 86 6.29 9.30 -9.82
N PRO A 87 5.52 10.32 -10.27
CA PRO A 87 6.06 11.51 -10.93
C PRO A 87 6.93 12.39 -10.05
N VAL A 88 6.73 12.39 -8.72
CA VAL A 88 7.59 13.12 -7.79
C VAL A 88 8.52 12.14 -7.08
N PRO A 89 9.85 12.31 -7.18
CA PRO A 89 10.81 11.35 -6.64
C PRO A 89 10.72 11.15 -5.13
N ALA A 90 11.12 9.97 -4.65
CA ALA A 90 11.22 9.65 -3.22
C ALA A 90 12.16 10.59 -2.43
N GLY A 91 13.11 11.24 -3.11
CA GLY A 91 14.02 12.22 -2.51
C GLY A 91 13.43 13.62 -2.31
N ASP A 92 12.20 13.89 -2.77
CA ASP A 92 11.57 15.20 -2.60
C ASP A 92 11.26 15.45 -1.10
N PRO A 93 11.74 16.55 -0.49
CA PRO A 93 11.53 16.86 0.92
C PRO A 93 10.06 16.98 1.34
N ARG A 94 9.13 17.15 0.39
CA ARG A 94 7.69 17.20 0.73
C ARG A 94 7.20 15.92 1.40
N TRP A 95 7.82 14.78 1.09
CA TRP A 95 7.41 13.48 1.62
C TRP A 95 7.74 13.31 3.10
N ASP A 96 8.64 14.13 3.65
CA ASP A 96 8.91 14.17 5.08
C ASP A 96 7.73 14.75 5.89
N PHE A 97 6.78 15.41 5.22
CA PHE A 97 5.58 16.00 5.82
C PHE A 97 4.26 15.40 5.32
N ASP A 98 4.30 14.61 4.24
CA ASP A 98 3.12 14.00 3.60
C ASP A 98 3.43 12.58 3.11
N LEU A 99 3.71 11.68 4.06
CA LEU A 99 4.01 10.27 3.77
C LEU A 99 2.84 9.55 3.08
N LEU A 100 1.60 9.82 3.49
CA LEU A 100 0.43 9.20 2.86
C LEU A 100 0.21 9.74 1.44
N GLY A 101 0.55 11.00 1.16
CA GLY A 101 0.61 11.54 -0.20
C GLY A 101 1.58 10.77 -1.09
N TYR A 102 2.78 10.44 -0.57
CA TYR A 102 3.74 9.59 -1.28
C TYR A 102 3.16 8.20 -1.57
N VAL A 103 2.61 7.52 -0.56
CA VAL A 103 2.01 6.18 -0.71
C VAL A 103 0.90 6.19 -1.76
N ARG A 104 0.01 7.19 -1.74
CA ARG A 104 -1.08 7.33 -2.71
C ARG A 104 -0.58 7.57 -4.13
N GLN A 105 0.50 8.33 -4.30
CA GLN A 105 1.15 8.51 -5.60
C GLN A 105 1.65 7.19 -6.17
N GLU A 106 2.43 6.45 -5.38
CA GLU A 106 3.01 5.17 -5.81
C GLU A 106 1.92 4.13 -6.10
N HIS A 107 0.87 4.09 -5.28
CA HIS A 107 -0.27 3.22 -5.50
C HIS A 107 -1.03 3.59 -6.78
N ALA A 108 -1.18 4.88 -7.09
CA ALA A 108 -1.82 5.31 -8.33
C ALA A 108 -1.05 4.86 -9.58
N VAL A 109 0.27 4.73 -9.50
CA VAL A 109 1.07 4.14 -10.58
C VAL A 109 0.86 2.64 -10.67
N LEU A 110 0.93 1.92 -9.54
CA LEU A 110 0.71 0.46 -9.51
C LEU A 110 -0.65 0.08 -10.13
N VAL A 111 -1.73 0.77 -9.75
CA VAL A 111 -3.07 0.53 -10.31
C VAL A 111 -3.10 0.75 -11.83
N ARG A 112 -2.42 1.77 -12.34
CA ARG A 112 -2.33 2.00 -13.80
C ARG A 112 -1.58 0.88 -14.50
N GLU A 113 -0.43 0.46 -13.96
CA GLU A 113 0.36 -0.64 -14.51
C GLU A 113 -0.41 -1.97 -14.53
N GLU A 114 -1.19 -2.26 -13.48
CA GLU A 114 -2.06 -3.44 -13.42
C GLU A 114 -3.15 -3.39 -14.50
N HIS A 115 -3.82 -2.24 -14.66
CA HIS A 115 -4.82 -2.05 -15.72
C HIS A 115 -4.24 -2.18 -17.13
N ASP A 116 -3.06 -1.60 -17.37
CA ASP A 116 -2.38 -1.67 -18.67
C ASP A 116 -1.89 -3.10 -18.99
N THR A 117 -1.62 -3.92 -17.96
CA THR A 117 -1.22 -5.32 -18.12
C THR A 117 -2.42 -6.24 -18.38
N GLU A 118 -3.62 -5.85 -17.97
CA GLU A 118 -4.87 -6.61 -18.15
C GLU A 118 -5.56 -6.38 -19.51
N GLU A 119 -5.09 -5.45 -20.35
CA GLU A 119 -5.52 -5.31 -21.75
C GLU A 119 -4.55 -6.03 -22.72
N PRO A 120 -4.68 -7.37 -22.94
CA PRO A 120 -4.00 -7.98 -24.07
C PRO A 120 -4.72 -7.55 -25.36
N THR A 121 -3.99 -6.80 -26.18
CA THR A 121 -4.06 -6.76 -27.64
C THR A 121 -5.28 -7.47 -28.24
N ARG A 122 -6.43 -6.78 -28.29
CA ARG A 122 -7.48 -7.12 -29.26
C ARG A 122 -7.03 -6.62 -30.62
N ALA A 123 -6.20 -7.41 -31.30
CA ALA A 123 -5.95 -7.32 -32.73
C ALA A 123 -6.64 -8.51 -33.43
#